data_AF-A0A954EA03-F1
#
_entry.id   AF-A0A954EA03-F1
#
_cell.length_a   1.000
_cell.length_b   1.000
_cell.length_c   1.000
_cell.angle_alpha   90.00
_cell.angle_beta   90.00
_cell.angle_gamma   90.00
#
_symmetry.space_group_name_H-M   'P 1'
#
loop_
_entity.id
_entity.type
_entity.pdbx_description
1 polymer ?
#
loop_
_entity_poly.entity_id
_entity_poly.type
_entity_poly.pdbx_seq_one_letter_code
_entity_poly.pdbx_strand_id
1 'polypeptide(L)'
;QLTNQLNSVDENGKPLTLCMGVQSADRPRNARVLVRGEIDQPAQEVPRGFVTVLNTSQSEISATSSGRLELAQWMTNPEHPLTARVMVNRIWQHLLGSGIVREPENFGASGPGPTHAELLDYLAVRFVESGWSVKSIVREIATSHVYRLSSEFDKVRFEKDPDNLYFARANARRMDAESIRDAMLAASG
;
A
#
# COMPACT_ATOMS: atom_id res chain seq x y z
N GLN A 1 21.98 -30.88 18.35
CA GLN A 1 23.00 -30.34 17.44
C GLN A 1 23.07 -31.12 16.12
N LEU A 2 23.14 -32.47 16.13
CA LEU A 2 23.12 -33.27 14.90
C LEU A 2 21.87 -33.10 14.02
N THR A 3 20.68 -32.93 14.60
CA THR A 3 19.42 -32.78 13.85
C THR A 3 19.39 -31.53 12.97
N ASN A 4 20.06 -30.46 13.39
CA ASN A 4 20.17 -29.23 12.59
C ASN A 4 21.19 -29.37 11.44
N GLN A 5 22.19 -30.24 11.58
CA GLN A 5 23.16 -30.52 10.51
C GLN A 5 22.56 -31.41 9.42
N LEU A 6 21.71 -32.38 9.78
CA LEU A 6 20.98 -33.21 8.80
C LEU A 6 20.01 -32.41 7.94
N ASN A 7 19.40 -31.34 8.49
CA ASN A 7 18.49 -30.47 7.72
C ASN A 7 19.21 -29.53 6.73
N SER A 8 20.54 -29.51 6.71
CA SER A 8 21.35 -28.66 5.81
C SER A 8 21.76 -29.36 4.52
N VAL A 9 21.46 -30.66 4.38
CA VAL A 9 21.84 -31.49 3.23
C VAL A 9 20.64 -32.29 2.72
N ASP A 10 20.56 -32.52 1.41
CA ASP A 10 19.56 -33.40 0.81
C ASP A 10 19.87 -34.89 1.03
N GLU A 11 18.98 -35.78 0.58
CA GLU A 11 19.12 -37.24 0.68
C GLU A 11 20.38 -37.79 -0.01
N ASN A 12 21.02 -37.00 -0.89
CA ASN A 12 22.25 -37.34 -1.61
C ASN A 12 23.49 -36.64 -1.03
N GLY A 13 23.36 -35.94 0.11
CA GLY A 13 24.45 -35.25 0.77
C GLY A 13 24.85 -33.91 0.13
N LYS A 14 24.02 -33.37 -0.77
CA LYS A 14 24.25 -32.04 -1.36
C LYS A 14 23.70 -30.96 -0.43
N PRO A 15 24.45 -29.89 -0.15
CA PRO A 15 23.97 -28.81 0.71
C PRO A 15 22.74 -28.13 0.12
N LEU A 16 21.69 -28.00 0.92
CA LEU A 16 20.48 -27.27 0.58
C LEU A 16 20.75 -25.77 0.63
N THR A 17 20.48 -25.07 -0.48
CA THR A 17 20.51 -23.60 -0.49
C THR A 17 19.28 -23.11 0.26
N LEU A 18 19.48 -22.73 1.53
CA LEU A 18 18.43 -22.15 2.37
C LEU A 18 18.43 -20.63 2.23
N CYS A 19 17.25 -20.04 2.09
CA CYS A 19 17.04 -18.61 2.28
C CYS A 19 16.24 -18.39 3.57
N MET A 20 16.47 -17.27 4.24
CA MET A 20 15.63 -16.86 5.35
C MET A 20 14.24 -16.52 4.80
N GLY A 21 13.22 -17.23 5.27
CA GLY A 21 11.83 -17.02 4.89
C GLY A 21 10.94 -16.96 6.12
N VAL A 22 9.86 -16.19 6.04
CA VAL A 22 8.84 -16.17 7.10
C VAL A 22 7.87 -17.31 6.84
N GLN A 23 7.71 -18.19 7.83
CA GLN A 23 6.70 -19.24 7.80
C GLN A 23 5.58 -18.92 8.80
N SER A 24 4.36 -19.29 8.46
CA SER A 24 3.26 -19.21 9.44
C SER A 24 3.47 -20.30 10.48
N ALA A 25 3.53 -19.92 11.75
CA ALA A 25 3.63 -20.87 12.85
C ALA A 25 2.24 -21.38 13.23
N ASP A 26 2.12 -22.67 13.54
CA ASP A 26 0.86 -23.29 13.97
C ASP A 26 0.29 -22.69 15.25
N ARG A 27 1.18 -22.16 16.11
CA ARG A 27 0.80 -21.49 17.36
C ARG A 27 1.28 -20.05 17.34
N PRO A 28 0.37 -19.07 17.40
CA PRO A 28 0.76 -17.68 17.49
C PRO A 28 1.44 -17.41 18.84
N ARG A 29 2.39 -16.47 18.85
CA ARG A 29 3.17 -16.10 20.05
C ARG A 29 3.30 -14.60 20.13
N ASN A 30 3.44 -14.09 21.35
CA ASN A 30 3.83 -12.70 21.58
C ASN A 30 5.28 -12.49 21.15
N ALA A 31 5.60 -11.27 20.72
CA ALA A 31 6.95 -10.87 20.37
C ALA A 31 7.69 -10.36 21.61
N ARG A 32 9.02 -10.43 21.63
CA ARG A 32 9.83 -9.75 22.65
C ARG A 32 10.56 -8.58 22.00
N VAL A 33 10.67 -7.48 22.73
CA VAL A 33 11.55 -6.38 22.32
C VAL A 33 12.98 -6.89 22.41
N LEU A 34 13.75 -6.72 21.34
CA LEU A 34 15.17 -7.04 21.32
C LEU A 34 15.96 -5.79 21.66
N VAL A 35 16.80 -5.85 22.68
CA VAL A 35 17.67 -4.72 23.05
C VAL A 35 18.62 -4.47 21.90
N ARG A 36 18.53 -3.29 21.28
CA ARG A 36 19.36 -2.90 20.12
C ARG A 36 19.19 -3.81 18.89
N GLY A 37 18.14 -4.62 18.83
CA GLY A 37 17.91 -5.57 17.73
C GLY A 37 18.67 -6.89 17.85
N GLU A 38 19.39 -7.13 18.95
CA GLU A 38 20.18 -8.34 19.16
C GLU A 38 19.29 -9.53 19.57
N ILE A 39 19.37 -10.63 18.82
CA ILE A 39 18.49 -11.81 18.98
C ILE A 39 18.71 -12.51 20.32
N ASP A 40 19.92 -12.45 20.85
CA ASP A 40 20.34 -13.05 22.12
C ASP A 40 20.00 -12.19 23.35
N GLN A 41 19.48 -10.97 23.14
CA GLN A 41 19.09 -10.04 24.21
C GLN A 41 17.58 -9.72 24.21
N PRO A 42 16.72 -10.72 24.47
CA PRO A 42 15.29 -10.48 24.60
C PRO A 42 14.96 -9.74 25.90
N ALA A 43 14.23 -8.64 25.80
CA ALA A 43 13.71 -7.87 26.92
C ALA A 43 12.22 -8.17 27.15
N GLN A 44 11.40 -7.12 27.30
CA GLN A 44 9.98 -7.20 27.61
C GLN A 44 9.20 -7.95 26.51
N GLU A 45 8.27 -8.80 26.94
CA GLU A 45 7.28 -9.41 26.08
C GLU A 45 6.17 -8.42 25.76
N VAL A 46 5.92 -8.22 24.47
CA VAL A 46 4.88 -7.34 23.94
C VAL A 46 3.68 -8.20 23.56
N PRO A 47 2.53 -8.03 24.21
CA PRO A 47 1.33 -8.76 23.84
C PRO A 47 0.93 -8.40 22.42
N ARG A 48 0.37 -9.37 21.70
CA ARG A 48 -0.23 -9.11 20.39
C ARG A 48 -1.39 -8.14 20.54
N GLY A 49 -1.44 -7.15 19.67
CA GLY A 49 -2.46 -6.13 19.68
C GLY A 49 -2.27 -5.12 18.56
N PHE A 50 -3.16 -4.14 18.51
CA PHE A 50 -3.11 -3.04 17.56
C PHE A 50 -2.44 -1.80 18.16
N VAL A 51 -2.05 -0.87 17.29
CA VAL A 51 -1.41 0.38 17.70
C VAL A 51 -2.36 1.19 18.59
N THR A 52 -2.08 1.24 19.89
CA THR A 52 -3.01 1.76 20.91
C THR A 52 -3.37 3.23 20.70
N VAL A 53 -2.44 4.06 20.20
CA VAL A 53 -2.69 5.49 19.98
C VAL A 53 -3.70 5.77 18.85
N LEU A 54 -3.80 4.85 17.89
CA LEU A 54 -4.73 4.96 16.75
C LEU A 54 -5.99 4.12 16.97
N ASN A 55 -6.03 3.33 18.03
CA ASN A 55 -7.09 2.36 18.21
C ASN A 55 -8.28 2.94 18.96
N THR A 56 -9.29 3.39 18.22
CA THR A 56 -10.56 3.90 18.77
C THR A 56 -11.54 2.79 19.16
N SER A 57 -11.30 1.54 18.75
CA SER A 57 -12.16 0.39 19.06
C SER A 57 -11.36 -0.78 19.62
N GLN A 58 -11.82 -1.41 20.71
CA GLN A 58 -11.13 -2.59 21.25
C GLN A 58 -11.34 -3.81 20.33
N SER A 59 -10.59 -3.87 19.23
CA SER A 59 -10.45 -5.09 18.43
C SER A 59 -9.55 -6.05 19.21
N GLU A 60 -10.15 -7.12 19.73
CA GLU A 60 -9.41 -8.18 20.42
C GLU A 60 -8.85 -9.19 19.42
N ILE A 61 -7.62 -9.64 19.66
CA ILE A 61 -7.02 -10.73 18.89
C ILE A 61 -7.19 -12.01 19.71
N SER A 62 -7.82 -13.02 19.13
CA SER A 62 -7.99 -14.31 19.80
C SER A 62 -6.63 -14.94 20.15
N ALA A 63 -6.58 -15.60 21.31
CA ALA A 63 -5.41 -16.36 21.73
C ALA A 63 -5.03 -17.47 20.73
N THR A 64 -6.00 -17.98 19.96
CA THR A 64 -5.81 -19.08 19.00
C THR A 64 -5.65 -18.62 17.56
N SER A 65 -5.95 -17.36 17.23
CA SER A 65 -5.83 -16.83 15.86
C SER A 65 -4.50 -16.10 15.68
N SER A 66 -4.08 -15.92 14.42
CA SER A 66 -2.87 -15.13 14.11
C SER A 66 -3.04 -13.63 14.38
N GLY A 67 -4.28 -13.11 14.40
CA GLY A 67 -4.57 -11.68 14.40
C GLY A 67 -4.62 -11.03 13.01
N ARG A 68 -4.33 -11.76 11.93
CA ARG A 68 -4.30 -11.19 10.56
C ARG A 68 -5.68 -10.75 10.06
N LEU A 69 -6.72 -11.53 10.36
CA LEU A 69 -8.08 -11.20 9.96
C LEU A 69 -8.58 -9.99 10.75
N GLU A 70 -8.31 -9.98 12.05
CA GLU A 70 -8.65 -8.90 12.96
C GLU A 70 -7.92 -7.60 12.56
N LEU A 71 -6.66 -7.70 12.13
CA LEU A 71 -5.92 -6.57 11.56
C LEU A 71 -6.56 -6.05 10.27
N ALA A 72 -6.92 -6.95 9.36
CA ALA A 72 -7.60 -6.57 8.13
C ALA A 72 -8.92 -5.86 8.42
N GLN A 73 -9.75 -6.41 9.31
CA GLN A 73 -11.02 -5.82 9.73
C GLN A 73 -10.82 -4.45 10.40
N TRP A 74 -9.81 -4.31 11.26
CA TRP A 74 -9.46 -3.05 11.89
C TRP A 74 -9.03 -1.99 10.87
N MET A 75 -8.14 -2.36 9.93
CA MET A 75 -7.66 -1.45 8.88
C MET A 75 -8.77 -1.04 7.92
N THR A 76 -9.71 -1.92 7.59
CA THR A 76 -10.83 -1.65 6.67
C THR A 76 -12.09 -1.20 7.39
N ASN A 77 -12.03 -0.84 8.66
CA ASN A 77 -13.17 -0.29 9.37
C ASN A 77 -13.58 1.04 8.69
N PRO A 78 -14.87 1.25 8.35
CA PRO A 78 -15.35 2.51 7.76
C PRO A 78 -15.03 3.75 8.59
N GLU A 79 -14.96 3.60 9.92
CA GLU A 79 -14.57 4.67 10.85
C GLU A 79 -13.07 4.99 10.82
N HIS A 80 -12.26 4.16 10.15
CA HIS A 80 -10.82 4.40 10.04
C HIS A 80 -10.54 5.45 8.95
N PRO A 81 -10.06 6.65 9.32
CA PRO A 81 -10.07 7.81 8.43
C PRO A 81 -9.04 7.76 7.29
N LEU A 82 -7.99 6.95 7.43
CA LEU A 82 -6.83 7.01 6.53
C LEU A 82 -6.81 5.92 5.44
N THR A 83 -7.35 4.73 5.71
CA THR A 83 -7.14 3.58 4.81
C THR A 83 -7.73 3.83 3.43
N ALA A 84 -8.97 4.32 3.37
CA ALA A 84 -9.64 4.64 2.12
C ALA A 84 -8.91 5.78 1.38
N ARG A 85 -8.55 6.86 2.08
CA ARG A 85 -7.81 8.01 1.51
C ARG A 85 -6.47 7.59 0.91
N VAL A 86 -5.69 6.79 1.64
CA VAL A 86 -4.38 6.29 1.18
C VAL A 86 -4.54 5.42 -0.06
N MET A 87 -5.50 4.48 -0.05
CA MET A 87 -5.71 3.57 -1.18
C MET A 87 -6.17 4.34 -2.43
N VAL A 88 -7.13 5.25 -2.29
CA VAL A 88 -7.62 6.09 -3.38
C VAL A 88 -6.50 6.97 -3.95
N ASN A 89 -5.67 7.58 -3.10
CA ASN A 89 -4.54 8.38 -3.56
C ASN A 89 -3.53 7.54 -4.36
N ARG A 90 -3.29 6.28 -3.96
CA ARG A 90 -2.42 5.36 -4.72
C ARG A 90 -3.03 5.01 -6.07
N ILE A 91 -4.33 4.74 -6.15
CA ILE A 91 -5.03 4.50 -7.42
C ILE A 91 -4.93 5.73 -8.32
N TRP A 92 -5.21 6.91 -7.76
CA TRP A 92 -5.10 8.19 -8.46
C TRP A 92 -3.69 8.42 -9.00
N GLN A 93 -2.67 8.23 -8.15
CA GLN A 93 -1.26 8.36 -8.53
C GLN A 93 -0.89 7.39 -9.64
N HIS A 94 -1.36 6.15 -9.60
CA HIS A 94 -1.08 5.17 -10.64
C HIS A 94 -1.71 5.57 -11.99
N LEU A 95 -2.92 6.12 -11.99
CA LEU A 95 -3.62 6.52 -13.21
C LEU A 95 -3.13 7.84 -13.80
N LEU A 96 -2.81 8.83 -12.96
CA LEU A 96 -2.47 10.19 -13.37
C LEU A 96 -0.98 10.54 -13.22
N GLY A 97 -0.16 9.61 -12.71
CA GLY A 97 1.28 9.76 -12.51
C GLY A 97 1.69 10.50 -11.22
N SER A 98 0.78 11.31 -10.64
CA SER A 98 1.00 12.02 -9.38
C SER A 98 -0.21 11.92 -8.47
N GLY A 99 0.01 11.74 -7.17
CA GLY A 99 -1.05 11.70 -6.17
C GLY A 99 -1.66 13.07 -5.87
N ILE A 100 -2.87 13.08 -5.31
CA ILE A 100 -3.48 14.27 -4.70
C ILE A 100 -2.66 14.69 -3.47
N VAL A 101 -2.18 13.69 -2.71
CA VAL A 101 -1.08 13.83 -1.76
C VAL A 101 0.18 13.34 -2.45
N ARG A 102 1.18 14.21 -2.62
CA ARG A 102 2.42 13.89 -3.33
C ARG A 102 3.28 12.84 -2.63
N GLU A 103 3.26 12.83 -1.30
CA GLU A 103 3.99 11.89 -0.47
C GLU A 103 3.03 10.81 0.06
N PRO A 104 2.83 9.70 -0.67
CA PRO A 104 1.86 8.68 -0.28
C PRO A 104 2.22 7.95 1.02
N GLU A 105 3.46 8.10 1.50
CA GLU A 105 3.97 7.52 2.74
C GLU A 105 3.77 8.43 3.96
N ASN A 106 3.41 9.71 3.74
CA ASN A 106 3.34 10.72 4.79
C ASN A 106 1.98 11.44 4.80
N PHE A 107 0.92 10.71 5.14
CA PHE A 107 -0.44 11.24 5.31
C PHE A 107 -0.68 11.93 6.67
N GLY A 108 0.37 12.06 7.50
CA GLY A 108 0.28 12.67 8.83
C GLY A 108 0.46 14.19 8.81
N ALA A 109 0.34 14.82 9.99
CA ALA A 109 0.48 16.27 10.14
C ALA A 109 1.86 16.84 9.75
N SER A 110 2.87 15.97 9.62
CA SER A 110 4.24 16.34 9.22
C SER A 110 4.46 16.27 7.70
N GLY A 111 3.51 15.75 6.93
CA GLY A 111 3.58 15.66 5.48
C GLY A 111 2.91 16.83 4.77
N PRO A 112 3.17 17.00 3.46
CA PRO A 112 2.47 17.98 2.65
C PRO A 112 0.97 17.63 2.58
N GLY A 113 0.13 18.64 2.80
CA GLY A 113 -1.33 18.48 2.73
C GLY A 113 -1.81 18.09 1.33
N PRO A 114 -3.02 17.52 1.21
CA PRO A 114 -3.63 17.20 -0.08
C PRO A 114 -3.86 18.48 -0.89
N THR A 115 -3.55 18.45 -2.20
CA THR A 115 -3.85 19.58 -3.09
C THR A 115 -5.36 19.82 -3.24
N HIS A 116 -6.15 18.75 -3.20
CA HIS A 116 -7.61 18.78 -3.30
C HIS A 116 -8.23 17.88 -2.21
N ALA A 117 -8.34 18.41 -0.99
CA ALA A 117 -8.86 17.66 0.16
C ALA A 117 -10.28 17.11 -0.08
N GLU A 118 -11.17 17.95 -0.59
CA GLU A 118 -12.58 17.58 -0.85
C GLU A 118 -12.71 16.46 -1.89
N LEU A 119 -11.87 16.48 -2.93
CA LEU A 119 -11.84 15.42 -3.95
C LEU A 119 -11.34 14.10 -3.37
N LEU A 120 -10.30 14.16 -2.53
CA LEU A 120 -9.78 12.97 -1.86
C LEU A 120 -10.83 12.36 -0.93
N ASP A 121 -11.53 13.20 -0.17
CA ASP A 121 -12.59 12.78 0.73
C ASP A 121 -13.78 12.19 -0.02
N TYR A 122 -14.20 12.84 -1.10
CA TYR A 122 -15.23 12.34 -2.00
C TYR A 122 -14.90 10.93 -2.50
N LEU A 123 -13.72 10.75 -3.11
CA LEU A 123 -13.32 9.45 -3.65
C LEU A 123 -13.13 8.39 -2.55
N ALA A 124 -12.67 8.78 -1.36
CA ALA A 124 -12.54 7.88 -0.22
C ALA A 124 -13.90 7.35 0.26
N VAL A 125 -14.90 8.23 0.38
CA VAL A 125 -16.28 7.84 0.72
C VAL A 125 -16.85 6.90 -0.35
N ARG A 126 -16.71 7.26 -1.63
CA ARG A 126 -17.15 6.42 -2.76
C ARG A 126 -16.48 5.05 -2.75
N PHE A 127 -15.21 4.96 -2.37
CA PHE A 127 -14.48 3.70 -2.31
C PHE A 127 -15.08 2.76 -1.26
N VAL A 128 -15.37 3.28 -0.06
CA VAL A 128 -16.03 2.52 1.01
C VAL A 128 -17.46 2.13 0.60
N GLU A 129 -18.26 3.05 0.07
CA GLU A 129 -19.63 2.79 -0.40
C GLU A 129 -19.69 1.74 -1.51
N SER A 130 -18.68 1.68 -2.37
CA SER A 130 -18.57 0.69 -3.44
C SER A 130 -18.17 -0.72 -2.97
N GLY A 131 -18.04 -0.93 -1.66
CA GLY A 131 -17.56 -2.17 -1.08
C GLY A 131 -16.07 -2.41 -1.33
N TRP A 132 -15.26 -1.35 -1.28
CA TRP A 132 -13.81 -1.40 -1.50
C TRP A 132 -13.41 -1.88 -2.92
N SER A 133 -14.27 -1.61 -3.91
CA SER A 133 -14.03 -1.99 -5.31
C SER A 133 -13.04 -1.04 -5.99
N VAL A 134 -11.81 -1.51 -6.18
CA VAL A 134 -10.77 -0.77 -6.93
C VAL A 134 -11.25 -0.46 -8.35
N LYS A 135 -11.94 -1.41 -9.00
CA LYS A 135 -12.48 -1.25 -10.36
C LYS A 135 -13.48 -0.10 -10.46
N SER A 136 -14.28 0.12 -9.42
CA SER A 136 -15.27 1.20 -9.39
C SER A 136 -14.59 2.56 -9.38
N ILE A 137 -13.58 2.75 -8.53
CA ILE A 137 -12.80 3.99 -8.46
C ILE A 137 -11.99 4.22 -9.73
N VAL A 138 -11.37 3.17 -10.28
CA VAL A 138 -10.65 3.28 -11.56
C VAL A 138 -11.58 3.76 -12.67
N ARG A 139 -12.81 3.21 -12.76
CA ARG A 139 -13.82 3.67 -13.73
C ARG A 139 -14.17 5.13 -13.50
N GLU A 140 -14.44 5.52 -12.26
CA GLU A 140 -14.82 6.88 -11.90
C GLU A 140 -13.75 7.90 -12.34
N ILE A 141 -12.49 7.64 -11.99
CA ILE A 141 -11.35 8.46 -12.41
C ILE A 141 -11.20 8.46 -13.93
N ALA A 142 -11.25 7.31 -14.59
CA ALA A 142 -11.07 7.19 -16.05
C ALA A 142 -12.16 7.93 -16.85
N THR A 143 -13.37 8.06 -16.31
CA THR A 143 -14.47 8.82 -16.93
C THR A 143 -14.45 10.31 -16.62
N SER A 144 -13.61 10.76 -15.69
CA SER A 144 -13.51 12.16 -15.27
C SER A 144 -13.01 13.07 -16.41
N HIS A 145 -13.21 14.38 -16.24
CA HIS A 145 -12.63 15.38 -17.13
C HIS A 145 -11.09 15.40 -17.02
N VAL A 146 -10.56 15.31 -15.79
CA VAL A 146 -9.12 15.38 -15.51
C VAL A 146 -8.35 14.28 -16.23
N TYR A 147 -8.88 13.05 -16.28
CA TYR A 147 -8.24 11.94 -16.99
C TYR A 147 -8.22 12.13 -18.51
N ARG A 148 -9.15 12.91 -19.07
CA ARG A 148 -9.28 13.17 -20.51
C ARG A 148 -8.57 14.45 -20.98
N LEU A 149 -7.87 15.14 -20.08
CA LEU A 149 -7.11 16.34 -20.44
C LEU A 149 -6.01 16.01 -21.46
N SER A 150 -5.72 16.96 -22.34
CA SER A 150 -4.57 16.87 -23.24
C SER A 150 -3.25 16.98 -22.45
N SER A 151 -2.21 16.31 -22.93
CA SER A 151 -0.82 16.47 -22.47
C SER A 151 -0.04 17.49 -23.31
N GLU A 152 -0.69 18.14 -24.28
CA GLU A 152 -0.08 19.15 -25.14
C GLU A 152 0.42 20.35 -24.33
N PHE A 153 1.59 20.86 -24.72
CA PHE A 153 2.21 21.97 -24.03
C PHE A 153 1.48 23.30 -24.31
N ASP A 154 1.02 23.93 -23.25
CA ASP A 154 0.43 25.28 -23.27
C ASP A 154 1.26 26.19 -22.35
N LYS A 155 1.85 27.23 -22.94
CA LYS A 155 2.73 28.19 -22.23
C LYS A 155 1.99 28.87 -21.07
N VAL A 156 0.73 29.26 -21.24
CA VAL A 156 -0.03 29.99 -20.22
C VAL A 156 -0.33 29.08 -19.02
N ARG A 157 -0.65 27.81 -19.26
CA ARG A 157 -0.87 26.83 -18.19
C ARG A 157 0.44 26.48 -17.49
N PHE A 158 1.53 26.32 -18.25
CA PHE A 158 2.84 26.00 -17.72
C PHE A 158 3.38 27.11 -16.81
N GLU A 159 3.21 28.39 -17.19
CA GLU A 159 3.63 29.53 -16.35
C GLU A 159 2.86 29.61 -15.02
N LYS A 160 1.60 29.15 -14.98
CA LYS A 160 0.77 29.14 -13.76
C LYS A 160 1.00 27.93 -12.87
N ASP A 161 1.22 26.77 -13.47
CA ASP A 161 1.45 25.50 -12.76
C ASP A 161 2.51 24.66 -13.51
N PRO A 162 3.80 24.97 -13.32
CA PRO A 162 4.90 24.25 -13.97
C PRO A 162 4.91 22.77 -13.60
N ASP A 163 4.63 22.50 -12.32
CA ASP A 163 4.69 21.21 -11.66
C ASP A 163 3.41 20.36 -11.82
N ASN A 164 2.38 20.92 -12.47
CA ASN A 164 1.07 20.31 -12.65
C ASN A 164 0.42 19.84 -11.31
N LEU A 165 0.62 20.62 -10.24
CA LEU A 165 0.05 20.38 -8.91
C LEU A 165 -1.47 20.34 -8.92
N TYR A 166 -2.09 21.13 -9.80
CA TYR A 166 -3.53 21.29 -9.91
C TYR A 166 -4.16 20.45 -11.03
N PHE A 167 -3.39 19.53 -11.62
CA PHE A 167 -3.85 18.67 -12.71
C PHE A 167 -4.48 19.45 -13.88
N ALA A 168 -3.88 20.59 -14.25
CA ALA A 168 -4.35 21.45 -15.35
C ALA A 168 -4.11 20.84 -16.76
N ARG A 169 -3.28 19.80 -16.83
CA ARG A 169 -2.98 19.00 -18.04
C ARG A 169 -2.78 17.53 -17.69
N ALA A 170 -2.84 16.64 -18.67
CA ALA A 170 -2.43 15.26 -18.47
C ALA A 170 -0.90 15.14 -18.36
N ASN A 171 -0.42 14.28 -17.46
CA ASN A 171 0.99 14.00 -17.33
C ASN A 171 1.46 13.04 -18.43
N ALA A 172 2.60 13.35 -19.05
CA ALA A 172 3.28 12.39 -19.91
C ALA A 172 3.82 11.25 -19.04
N ARG A 173 3.37 10.02 -19.31
CA ARG A 173 3.79 8.82 -18.59
C ARG A 173 4.72 7.98 -19.44
N ARG A 174 5.74 7.40 -18.80
CA ARG A 174 6.50 6.31 -19.40
C ARG A 174 5.62 5.06 -19.43
N MET A 175 5.73 4.29 -20.51
CA MET A 175 5.11 2.97 -20.58
C MET A 175 6.06 1.96 -19.93
N ASP A 176 5.49 1.07 -19.14
CA ASP A 176 6.24 -0.05 -18.54
C ASP A 176 6.63 -1.07 -19.61
N ALA A 177 7.66 -1.86 -19.33
CA ALA A 177 8.20 -2.84 -20.28
C ALA A 177 7.14 -3.86 -20.73
N GLU A 178 6.26 -4.26 -19.81
CA GLU A 178 5.13 -5.15 -20.05
C GLU A 178 4.12 -4.50 -20.99
N SER A 179 3.77 -3.23 -20.76
CA SER A 179 2.84 -2.50 -21.64
C SER A 179 3.40 -2.34 -23.05
N ILE A 180 4.71 -2.08 -23.17
CA ILE A 180 5.39 -2.00 -24.47
C ILE A 180 5.36 -3.36 -25.17
N ARG A 181 5.71 -4.44 -24.45
CA ARG A 181 5.68 -5.80 -24.98
C ARG A 181 4.29 -6.20 -25.44
N ASP A 182 3.26 -5.95 -24.63
CA ASP A 182 1.88 -6.29 -24.96
C ASP A 182 1.39 -5.47 -26.16
N ALA A 183 1.77 -4.19 -26.26
CA ALA A 183 1.47 -3.37 -27.43
C ALA A 183 2.16 -3.91 -28.69
N MET A 184 3.42 -4.36 -28.58
CA MET A 184 4.14 -4.99 -29.69
C MET A 184 3.46 -6.29 -30.12
N LEU A 185 3.09 -7.16 -29.17
CA LEU A 185 2.38 -8.42 -29.45
C LEU A 185 1.02 -8.16 -30.11
N ALA A 186 0.24 -7.22 -29.57
CA ALA A 186 -1.05 -6.86 -30.14
C ALA A 186 -0.94 -6.24 -31.55
N ALA A 187 0.15 -5.52 -31.84
CA ALA A 187 0.41 -4.95 -33.15
C ALA A 187 0.98 -5.97 -34.16
N SER A 188 1.73 -6.97 -33.69
CA SER A 188 2.36 -7.99 -34.54
C SER A 188 1.43 -9.16 -34.88
N GLY A 189 0.34 -9.35 -34.14
CA GLY A 189 -0.58 -10.48 -34.29
C GLY A 189 -0.22 -11.66 -33.39
#